data_AF-A0A1J9PZU0-F1
#
_entry.id   AF-A0A1J9PZU0-F1
#
_cell.length_a   1.000
_cell.length_b   1.000
_cell.length_c   1.000
_cell.angle_alpha   90.00
_cell.angle_beta   90.00
_cell.angle_gamma   90.00
#
_symmetry.space_group_name_H-M   'P 1'
#
loop_
_entity.id
_entity.type
_entity.pdbx_description
1 polymer ?
#
loop_
_entity_poly.entity_id
_entity_poly.type
_entity_poly.pdbx_seq_one_letter_code
_entity_poly.pdbx_strand_id
1 'polypeptide(L)'
;MSKPPPPKKRRTITILHPDLGIGGAERLILDVALSLQARGHRVKIYTSHRDLNHCFEEARDGTLDVTVRGNTVFPDQIAGRFRVLFAVLRQVHLVVGLLMTRREQEQTDNQAKSEGEGEEEDLYIVDQVPACVPILKTFAPLLSSSSQSLQGNTKSKLKRKQRILFYCHFPDQLLARRDEGGVIRRLAKACYRYPFDWFEGWAISAADKVVANSNFTCGIVKQVFGEGLGDVKVVYPCVDTGNKKEGDRVEGGALWGGKKILLSINRFERKKDVGLAIRAYHGLGEERRKGTRLVIA
;
A
#
# COMPACT_ATOMS: atom_id res chain seq x y z
N MET A 1 -0.87 -0.41 -27.29
CA MET A 1 -0.25 0.80 -26.70
C MET A 1 1.26 0.70 -26.87
N SER A 2 1.90 1.73 -27.42
CA SER A 2 3.37 1.78 -27.54
C SER A 2 4.00 1.76 -26.14
N LYS A 3 5.04 0.94 -25.93
CA LYS A 3 5.76 0.92 -24.65
C LYS A 3 6.23 2.34 -24.31
N PRO A 4 6.03 2.83 -23.07
CA PRO A 4 6.54 4.13 -22.68
C PRO A 4 8.07 4.15 -22.88
N PRO A 5 8.65 5.32 -23.22
CA PRO A 5 10.09 5.43 -23.39
C PRO A 5 10.80 5.00 -22.11
N PRO A 6 11.94 4.28 -22.22
CA PRO A 6 12.69 3.83 -21.05
C PRO A 6 13.11 5.03 -20.19
N PRO A 7 13.17 4.85 -18.86
CA PRO A 7 13.46 5.92 -17.93
C PRO A 7 14.91 6.37 -18.13
N LYS A 8 15.16 7.67 -17.98
CA LYS A 8 16.51 8.24 -18.05
C LYS A 8 17.49 7.58 -17.07
N LYS A 9 16.97 6.97 -16.00
CA LYS A 9 17.74 6.28 -14.95
C LYS A 9 16.95 5.09 -14.42
N ARG A 10 17.52 3.89 -14.47
CA ARG A 10 16.96 2.70 -13.85
C ARG A 10 17.05 2.84 -12.32
N ARG A 11 16.02 2.39 -11.61
CA ARG A 11 15.94 2.43 -10.15
C ARG A 11 15.56 1.07 -9.61
N THR A 12 16.02 0.78 -8.40
CA THR A 12 15.56 -0.35 -7.61
C THR A 12 14.50 0.15 -6.63
N ILE A 13 13.29 -0.38 -6.77
CA ILE A 13 12.10 0.08 -6.05
C ILE A 13 11.62 -1.06 -5.16
N THR A 14 11.65 -0.83 -3.85
CA THR A 14 11.12 -1.75 -2.85
C THR A 14 9.77 -1.24 -2.35
N ILE A 15 8.73 -2.03 -2.55
CA ILE A 15 7.39 -1.71 -2.06
C ILE A 15 7.11 -2.53 -0.79
N LEU A 16 6.68 -1.87 0.27
CA LEU A 16 6.29 -2.48 1.55
C LEU A 16 4.79 -2.32 1.76
N HIS A 17 4.07 -3.42 1.77
CA HIS A 17 2.62 -3.43 1.95
C HIS A 17 2.20 -4.64 2.80
N PRO A 18 1.40 -4.49 3.87
CA PRO A 18 1.25 -5.51 4.90
C PRO A 18 0.55 -6.80 4.45
N ASP A 19 -0.38 -6.73 3.49
CA ASP A 19 -1.20 -7.87 3.04
C ASP A 19 -1.53 -7.77 1.54
N LEU A 20 -1.32 -8.83 0.76
CA LEU A 20 -1.68 -8.88 -0.66
C LEU A 20 -2.87 -9.82 -0.90
N GLY A 21 -4.00 -9.50 -0.27
CA GLY A 21 -5.29 -10.14 -0.53
C GLY A 21 -6.06 -9.50 -1.70
N ILE A 22 -7.39 -9.56 -1.66
CA ILE A 22 -8.26 -8.92 -2.65
C ILE A 22 -8.83 -7.64 -2.07
N GLY A 23 -8.31 -6.48 -2.50
CA GLY A 23 -8.83 -5.19 -2.10
C GLY A 23 -8.35 -4.01 -2.93
N GLY A 24 -8.87 -2.83 -2.59
CA GLY A 24 -8.60 -1.61 -3.34
C GLY A 24 -7.19 -1.05 -3.12
N ALA A 25 -6.62 -1.23 -1.93
CA ALA A 25 -5.24 -0.80 -1.65
C ALA A 25 -4.24 -1.76 -2.31
N GLU A 26 -4.53 -3.05 -2.21
CA GLU A 26 -3.79 -4.14 -2.81
C GLU A 26 -3.76 -3.98 -4.34
N ARG A 27 -4.92 -3.73 -4.98
CA ARG A 27 -4.98 -3.47 -6.42
C ARG A 27 -4.11 -2.28 -6.82
N LEU A 28 -4.20 -1.18 -6.07
CA LEU A 28 -3.40 0.03 -6.32
C LEU A 28 -1.91 -0.29 -6.28
N ILE A 29 -1.46 -0.99 -5.25
CA ILE A 29 -0.04 -1.32 -5.06
C ILE A 29 0.47 -2.21 -6.20
N LEU A 30 -0.32 -3.18 -6.65
CA LEU A 30 0.03 -4.04 -7.79
C LEU A 30 0.06 -3.24 -9.10
N ASP A 31 -0.91 -2.35 -9.34
CA ASP A 31 -0.93 -1.47 -10.52
C ASP A 31 0.30 -0.54 -10.57
N VAL A 32 0.69 0.02 -9.42
CA VAL A 32 1.91 0.82 -9.29
C VAL A 32 3.14 -0.02 -9.63
N ALA A 33 3.22 -1.24 -9.09
CA ALA A 33 4.35 -2.14 -9.33
C ALA A 33 4.48 -2.51 -10.82
N LEU A 34 3.37 -2.92 -11.45
CA LEU A 34 3.30 -3.24 -12.88
C LEU A 34 3.69 -2.04 -13.74
N SER A 35 3.17 -0.85 -13.41
CA SER A 35 3.47 0.38 -14.15
C SER A 35 4.94 0.78 -14.06
N LEU A 36 5.57 0.60 -12.89
CA LEU A 36 6.99 0.87 -12.68
C LEU A 36 7.87 -0.16 -13.39
N GLN A 37 7.48 -1.44 -13.36
CA GLN A 37 8.15 -2.52 -14.09
C GLN A 37 8.06 -2.32 -15.62
N ALA A 38 6.89 -1.93 -16.14
CA ALA A 38 6.69 -1.62 -17.55
C ALA A 38 7.53 -0.42 -18.02
N ARG A 39 7.84 0.50 -17.10
CA ARG A 39 8.83 1.57 -17.28
C ARG A 39 10.27 1.11 -17.01
N GLY A 40 10.58 -0.19 -17.01
CA GLY A 40 11.96 -0.68 -16.92
C GLY A 40 12.64 -0.54 -15.56
N HIS A 41 11.92 -0.16 -14.50
CA HIS A 41 12.47 -0.19 -13.14
C HIS A 41 12.50 -1.62 -12.60
N ARG A 42 13.46 -1.90 -11.70
CA ARG A 42 13.45 -3.16 -10.93
C ARG A 42 12.51 -2.95 -9.74
N VAL A 43 11.45 -3.73 -9.65
CA VAL A 43 10.44 -3.60 -8.60
C VAL A 43 10.39 -4.89 -7.80
N LYS A 44 10.38 -4.77 -6.47
CA LYS A 44 10.19 -5.88 -5.55
C LYS A 44 9.19 -5.50 -4.47
N ILE A 45 8.24 -6.39 -4.19
CA ILE A 45 7.23 -6.19 -3.16
C ILE A 45 7.54 -7.11 -1.99
N TYR A 46 7.57 -6.54 -0.78
CA TYR A 46 7.57 -7.31 0.45
C TYR A 46 6.25 -7.14 1.17
N THR A 47 5.69 -8.26 1.59
CA THR A 47 4.43 -8.30 2.33
C THR A 47 4.51 -9.22 3.52
N SER A 48 3.67 -8.99 4.53
CA SER A 48 3.53 -9.89 5.67
C SER A 48 2.48 -10.97 5.46
N HIS A 49 1.66 -10.90 4.43
CA HIS A 49 0.68 -11.93 4.16
C HIS A 49 0.31 -11.97 2.68
N ARG A 50 0.16 -13.19 2.15
CA ARG A 50 -0.33 -13.45 0.79
C ARG A 50 -0.92 -14.86 0.78
N ASP A 51 -2.21 -14.96 0.50
CA ASP A 51 -2.87 -16.24 0.23
C ASP A 51 -2.97 -16.45 -1.29
N LEU A 52 -2.31 -17.49 -1.81
CA LEU A 52 -2.30 -17.79 -3.25
C LEU A 52 -3.68 -18.16 -3.80
N ASN A 53 -4.61 -18.60 -2.94
CA ASN A 53 -5.99 -18.87 -3.30
C ASN A 53 -6.87 -17.62 -3.25
N HIS A 54 -6.39 -16.54 -2.61
CA HIS A 54 -7.14 -15.32 -2.37
C HIS A 54 -6.29 -14.06 -2.56
N CYS A 55 -5.69 -13.92 -3.75
CA CYS A 55 -4.95 -12.73 -4.17
C CYS A 55 -5.15 -12.49 -5.67
N PHE A 56 -4.74 -11.31 -6.13
CA PHE A 56 -4.70 -11.00 -7.56
C PHE A 56 -3.68 -11.88 -8.29
N GLU A 57 -3.91 -12.14 -9.58
CA GLU A 57 -3.11 -13.05 -10.39
C GLU A 57 -1.65 -12.61 -10.45
N GLU A 58 -1.41 -11.31 -10.61
CA GLU A 58 -0.07 -10.74 -10.75
C GLU A 58 0.78 -10.90 -9.48
N ALA A 59 0.14 -11.15 -8.33
CA ALA A 59 0.81 -11.42 -7.06
C ALA A 59 1.17 -12.90 -6.87
N ARG A 60 0.69 -13.83 -7.72
CA ARG A 60 0.92 -15.28 -7.57
C ARG A 60 1.52 -15.98 -8.79
N ASP A 61 1.37 -15.43 -9.99
CA ASP A 61 1.78 -16.08 -11.25
C ASP A 61 3.25 -15.84 -11.65
N GLY A 62 3.97 -15.02 -10.89
CA GLY A 62 5.37 -14.64 -11.17
C GLY A 62 5.52 -13.34 -11.98
N THR A 63 4.43 -12.66 -12.34
CA THR A 63 4.46 -11.36 -13.02
C THR A 63 5.16 -10.29 -12.18
N LEU A 64 4.98 -10.31 -10.86
CA LEU A 64 5.65 -9.43 -9.91
C LEU A 64 6.54 -10.23 -8.93
N ASP A 65 7.73 -9.71 -8.63
CA ASP A 65 8.60 -10.25 -7.57
C ASP A 65 8.00 -9.91 -6.20
N VAL A 66 7.28 -10.87 -5.62
CA VAL A 66 6.61 -10.75 -4.32
C VAL A 66 7.26 -11.71 -3.33
N THR A 67 7.76 -11.17 -2.23
CA THR A 67 8.35 -11.94 -1.12
C THR A 67 7.54 -11.76 0.17
N VAL A 68 7.08 -12.87 0.76
CA VAL A 68 6.41 -12.86 2.06
C VAL A 68 7.45 -12.91 3.19
N ARG A 69 7.43 -11.94 4.11
CA ARG A 69 8.31 -11.83 5.28
C ARG A 69 7.60 -11.14 6.45
N GLY A 70 8.16 -11.23 7.65
CA GLY A 70 7.58 -10.55 8.82
C GLY A 70 6.55 -11.39 9.57
N ASN A 71 6.16 -12.55 9.07
CA ASN A 71 5.06 -13.39 9.58
C ASN A 71 5.48 -14.61 10.40
N THR A 72 6.78 -14.82 10.64
CA THR A 72 7.26 -16.02 11.36
C THR A 72 7.32 -15.86 12.87
N VAL A 73 7.56 -14.64 13.36
CA VAL A 73 7.71 -14.36 14.81
C VAL A 73 6.38 -13.93 15.45
N PHE A 74 5.58 -13.17 14.71
CA PHE A 74 4.38 -12.53 15.26
C PHE A 74 3.12 -12.97 14.48
N PRO A 75 2.05 -13.40 15.19
CA PRO A 75 0.77 -13.71 14.55
C PRO A 75 0.12 -12.44 13.98
N ASP A 76 -0.95 -12.58 13.21
CA ASP A 76 -1.78 -11.46 12.73
C ASP A 76 -2.67 -10.90 13.85
N GLN A 77 -3.09 -11.76 14.77
CA GLN A 77 -3.91 -11.44 15.93
C GLN A 77 -3.87 -12.57 16.97
N ILE A 78 -4.31 -12.28 18.20
CA ILE A 78 -4.56 -13.30 19.22
C ILE A 78 -6.02 -13.21 19.65
N ALA A 79 -6.78 -14.31 19.52
CA ALA A 79 -8.20 -14.39 19.88
C ALA A 79 -9.06 -13.22 19.33
N GLY A 80 -8.80 -12.79 18.10
CA GLY A 80 -9.51 -11.66 17.48
C GLY A 80 -9.06 -10.26 17.90
N ARG A 81 -8.00 -10.14 18.72
CA ARG A 81 -7.54 -8.87 19.34
C ARG A 81 -6.11 -8.50 18.91
N PHE A 82 -5.71 -7.28 19.23
CA PHE A 82 -4.35 -6.74 19.04
C PHE A 82 -3.85 -6.62 17.59
N ARG A 83 -4.77 -6.57 16.62
CA ARG A 83 -4.45 -6.49 15.18
C ARG A 83 -3.47 -5.37 14.84
N VAL A 84 -3.65 -4.16 15.40
CA VAL A 84 -2.76 -3.01 15.13
C VAL A 84 -1.36 -3.27 15.67
N LEU A 85 -1.26 -3.76 16.91
CA LEU A 85 0.02 -4.11 17.53
C LEU A 85 0.76 -5.13 16.67
N PHE A 86 0.08 -6.20 16.27
CA PHE A 86 0.69 -7.25 15.47
C PHE A 86 1.02 -6.81 14.04
N ALA A 87 0.22 -5.94 13.43
CA ALA A 87 0.57 -5.33 12.15
C ALA A 87 1.88 -4.52 12.24
N VAL A 88 2.03 -3.72 13.31
CA VAL A 88 3.28 -2.99 13.59
C VAL A 88 4.45 -3.94 13.81
N LEU A 89 4.31 -4.94 14.68
CA LEU A 89 5.37 -5.90 15.00
C LEU A 89 5.80 -6.73 13.78
N ARG A 90 4.86 -7.20 12.96
CA ARG A 90 5.15 -7.91 11.70
C ARG A 90 5.90 -7.02 10.72
N GLN A 91 5.52 -5.74 10.62
CA GLN A 91 6.22 -4.81 9.74
C GLN A 91 7.65 -4.50 10.22
N VAL A 92 7.85 -4.34 11.54
CA VAL A 92 9.19 -4.21 12.14
C VAL A 92 10.02 -5.46 11.86
N HIS A 93 9.48 -6.65 12.09
CA HIS A 93 10.16 -7.91 11.81
C HIS A 93 10.52 -8.05 10.32
N LEU A 94 9.62 -7.69 9.41
CA LEU A 94 9.86 -7.66 7.97
C LEU A 94 11.06 -6.78 7.63
N VAL A 95 11.07 -5.51 8.09
CA VAL A 95 12.09 -4.55 7.70
C VAL A 95 13.45 -4.85 8.33
N VAL A 96 13.49 -5.38 9.56
CA VAL A 96 14.73 -5.86 10.17
C VAL A 96 15.31 -7.01 9.34
N GLY A 97 14.51 -8.01 8.98
CA GLY A 97 14.96 -9.12 8.14
C GLY A 97 15.42 -8.67 6.74
N LEU A 98 14.75 -7.66 6.16
CA LEU A 98 15.16 -7.05 4.89
C LEU A 98 16.56 -6.41 5.00
N LEU A 99 16.79 -5.61 6.04
CA LEU A 99 18.07 -4.94 6.28
C LEU A 99 19.20 -5.93 6.54
N MET A 100 18.92 -7.04 7.24
CA MET A 100 19.91 -8.11 7.47
C MET A 100 20.30 -8.84 6.18
N THR A 101 19.33 -9.31 5.38
CA THR A 101 19.62 -9.97 4.10
C THR A 101 20.36 -9.04 3.15
N ARG A 102 20.03 -7.75 3.15
CA ARG A 102 20.73 -6.76 2.34
C ARG A 102 22.20 -6.62 2.73
N ARG A 103 22.51 -6.62 4.03
CA ARG A 103 23.88 -6.57 4.53
C ARG A 103 24.70 -7.77 4.06
N GLU A 104 24.11 -8.97 4.07
CA GLU A 104 24.75 -10.20 3.58
C GLU A 104 25.02 -10.15 2.06
N GLN A 105 24.06 -9.65 1.28
CA GLN A 105 24.21 -9.45 -0.16
C GLN A 105 25.28 -8.41 -0.50
N GLU A 106 25.32 -7.28 0.21
CA GLU A 106 26.36 -6.26 -0.01
C GLU A 106 27.77 -6.80 0.31
N GLN A 107 27.91 -7.69 1.28
CA GLN A 107 29.19 -8.33 1.60
C GLN A 107 29.65 -9.32 0.51
N THR A 108 28.73 -10.05 -0.10
CA THR A 108 29.01 -11.02 -1.17
C THR A 108 29.24 -10.35 -2.52
N ASP A 109 28.44 -9.33 -2.87
CA ASP A 109 28.59 -8.57 -4.13
C ASP A 109 29.87 -7.73 -4.17
N ASN A 110 30.38 -7.29 -3.02
CA ASN A 110 31.66 -6.56 -2.94
C ASN A 110 32.87 -7.40 -3.38
N GLN A 111 32.74 -8.73 -3.51
CA GLN A 111 33.78 -9.60 -4.09
C GLN A 111 33.66 -9.76 -5.61
N ALA A 112 32.54 -9.34 -6.22
CA ALA A 112 32.21 -9.64 -7.62
C ALA A 112 32.04 -8.41 -8.53
N LYS A 113 32.21 -7.17 -8.02
CA LYS A 113 31.93 -5.96 -8.80
C LYS A 113 33.00 -5.62 -9.84
N SER A 114 32.63 -5.85 -11.10
CA SER A 114 33.17 -5.21 -12.31
C SER A 114 32.85 -3.71 -12.32
N GLU A 115 33.79 -2.92 -12.85
CA GLU A 115 33.66 -1.49 -13.09
C GLU A 115 32.52 -1.20 -14.09
N GLY A 116 31.61 -0.28 -13.77
CA GLY A 116 30.72 0.33 -14.78
C GLY A 116 29.26 0.59 -14.44
N GLU A 117 28.73 0.20 -13.27
CA GLU A 117 27.31 0.43 -12.98
C GLU A 117 27.07 1.82 -12.36
N GLY A 118 26.32 2.66 -13.09
CA GLY A 118 25.94 4.01 -12.68
C GLY A 118 25.11 4.05 -11.39
N GLU A 119 24.96 5.24 -10.81
CA GLU A 119 24.24 5.49 -9.56
C GLU A 119 22.88 4.75 -9.45
N GLU A 120 22.79 3.63 -8.73
CA GLU A 120 21.48 3.06 -8.41
C GLU A 120 20.84 3.83 -7.25
N GLU A 121 19.74 4.55 -7.53
CA GLU A 121 18.92 5.18 -6.50
C GLU A 121 17.90 4.16 -5.99
N ASP A 122 17.87 3.97 -4.68
CA ASP A 122 16.89 3.12 -4.02
C ASP A 122 15.68 3.93 -3.58
N LEU A 123 14.52 3.50 -4.04
CA LEU A 123 13.25 4.06 -3.64
C LEU A 123 12.47 3.03 -2.84
N TYR A 124 12.06 3.40 -1.64
CA TYR A 124 11.10 2.65 -0.85
C TYR A 124 9.73 3.29 -1.00
N ILE A 125 8.73 2.48 -1.34
CA ILE A 125 7.31 2.89 -1.31
C ILE A 125 6.67 2.13 -0.16
N VAL A 126 6.16 2.84 0.83
CA VAL A 126 5.55 2.25 2.03
C VAL A 126 4.07 2.59 2.05
N ASP A 127 3.23 1.61 2.37
CA ASP A 127 1.78 1.77 2.44
C ASP A 127 1.17 1.17 3.72
N GLN A 128 0.02 1.72 4.12
CA GLN A 128 -0.82 1.41 5.28
C GLN A 128 -0.14 1.57 6.65
N VAL A 129 0.91 0.81 6.93
CA VAL A 129 1.58 0.80 8.24
C VAL A 129 2.89 1.60 8.13
N PRO A 130 3.14 2.61 8.97
CA PRO A 130 4.35 3.43 8.86
C PRO A 130 5.53 2.96 9.71
N ALA A 131 5.38 1.91 10.52
CA ALA A 131 6.37 1.47 11.51
C ALA A 131 7.78 1.22 10.93
N CYS A 132 7.87 0.81 9.67
CA CYS A 132 9.15 0.60 9.00
C CYS A 132 9.86 1.90 8.56
N VAL A 133 9.16 3.03 8.43
CA VAL A 133 9.71 4.27 7.85
C VAL A 133 10.87 4.82 8.69
N PRO A 134 10.76 5.02 10.02
CA PRO A 134 11.88 5.50 10.83
C PRO A 134 13.06 4.54 10.85
N ILE A 135 12.79 3.23 10.85
CA ILE A 135 13.82 2.18 10.81
C ILE A 135 14.61 2.26 9.51
N LEU A 136 13.92 2.34 8.37
CA LEU A 136 14.56 2.52 7.06
C LEU A 136 15.35 3.82 6.98
N LYS A 137 14.80 4.92 7.50
CA LYS A 137 15.47 6.23 7.46
C LYS A 137 16.78 6.23 8.23
N THR A 138 16.84 5.49 9.33
CA THR A 138 17.95 5.50 10.28
C THR A 138 19.00 4.44 9.95
N PHE A 139 18.58 3.19 9.74
CA PHE A 139 19.49 2.06 9.67
C PHE A 139 19.92 1.70 8.25
N ALA A 140 19.09 1.96 7.24
CA ALA A 140 19.47 1.61 5.87
C ALA A 140 20.68 2.42 5.35
N PRO A 141 20.80 3.74 5.60
CA PRO A 141 22.01 4.49 5.25
C PRO A 141 23.24 4.04 6.05
N LEU A 142 23.06 3.68 7.32
CA LEU A 142 24.14 3.23 8.20
C LEU A 142 24.75 1.93 7.65
N LEU A 143 23.91 0.98 7.27
CA LEU A 143 24.36 -0.31 6.72
C LEU A 143 25.08 -0.13 5.37
N SER A 144 24.58 0.75 4.49
CA SER A 144 25.28 1.08 3.24
C SER A 144 26.59 1.87 3.46
N SER A 145 26.79 2.46 4.65
CA SER A 145 28.01 3.22 5.00
C SER A 145 29.03 2.39 5.78
N SER A 146 28.60 1.34 6.51
CA SER A 146 29.50 0.47 7.31
C SER A 146 30.42 -0.41 6.46
N SER A 147 30.14 -0.58 5.17
CA SER A 147 31.00 -1.28 4.22
C SER A 147 32.13 -0.39 3.65
N GLN A 148 32.23 0.88 4.08
CA GLN A 148 33.10 1.91 3.50
C GLN A 148 34.37 2.21 4.33
N SER A 149 34.66 1.45 5.40
CA SER A 149 35.65 1.82 6.42
C SER A 149 37.04 1.16 6.31
N LEU A 150 37.38 0.40 5.26
CA LEU A 150 38.68 -0.30 5.21
C LEU A 150 39.54 -0.09 3.96
N GLN A 151 39.16 0.79 3.03
CA GLN A 151 40.04 1.07 1.88
C GLN A 151 40.18 2.57 1.65
N GLY A 152 41.27 3.11 2.20
CA GLY A 152 41.74 4.44 1.88
C GLY A 152 42.18 4.49 0.42
N ASN A 153 41.37 5.11 -0.44
CA ASN A 153 41.92 6.07 -1.41
C ASN A 153 40.83 6.96 -2.01
N THR A 154 41.20 8.22 -2.12
CA THR A 154 40.44 9.35 -2.62
C THR A 154 40.25 9.23 -4.14
N LYS A 155 39.01 9.02 -4.62
CA LYS A 155 38.39 9.67 -5.80
C LYS A 155 37.02 9.04 -6.15
N SER A 156 35.99 9.89 -6.23
CA SER A 156 34.57 9.62 -6.58
C SER A 156 33.72 8.83 -5.57
N LYS A 157 33.33 9.53 -4.50
CA LYS A 157 32.50 9.08 -3.38
C LYS A 157 31.01 9.02 -3.80
N LEU A 158 30.59 7.97 -4.51
CA LEU A 158 29.19 7.82 -4.96
C LEU A 158 28.29 7.37 -3.79
N LYS A 159 27.71 8.33 -3.07
CA LYS A 159 26.77 8.07 -1.96
C LYS A 159 25.43 7.59 -2.54
N ARG A 160 25.13 6.31 -2.40
CA ARG A 160 23.83 5.71 -2.76
C ARG A 160 22.71 6.47 -2.05
N LYS A 161 21.89 7.19 -2.81
CA LYS A 161 20.82 8.03 -2.25
C LYS A 161 19.58 7.17 -2.06
N GLN A 162 19.16 7.00 -0.82
CA GLN A 162 17.90 6.35 -0.49
C GLN A 162 16.79 7.39 -0.35
N ARG A 163 15.62 7.08 -0.90
CA ARG A 163 14.39 7.88 -0.74
C ARG A 163 13.25 7.01 -0.24
N ILE A 164 12.44 7.56 0.65
CA ILE A 164 11.24 6.88 1.18
C ILE A 164 10.01 7.71 0.83
N LEU A 165 9.11 7.11 0.06
CA LEU A 165 7.79 7.63 -0.25
C LEU A 165 6.76 6.88 0.60
N PHE A 166 6.01 7.60 1.42
CA PHE A 166 4.87 7.03 2.14
C PHE A 166 3.57 7.34 1.39
N TYR A 167 2.84 6.30 0.99
CA TYR A 167 1.53 6.42 0.37
C TYR A 167 0.44 6.23 1.43
N CYS A 168 -0.31 7.28 1.71
CA CYS A 168 -1.39 7.26 2.69
C CYS A 168 -2.73 7.04 1.97
N HIS A 169 -3.30 5.84 2.11
CA HIS A 169 -4.66 5.56 1.66
C HIS A 169 -5.71 6.26 2.51
N PHE A 170 -5.57 6.17 3.83
CA PHE A 170 -6.39 6.85 4.83
C PHE A 170 -5.71 6.71 6.21
N PRO A 171 -5.78 7.70 7.13
CA PRO A 171 -5.18 7.57 8.46
C PRO A 171 -5.80 6.43 9.27
N ASP A 172 -4.94 5.59 9.84
CA ASP A 172 -5.34 4.42 10.61
C ASP A 172 -6.10 4.82 11.87
N GLN A 173 -5.75 5.95 12.49
CA GLN A 173 -6.48 6.58 13.60
C GLN A 173 -8.01 6.62 13.39
N LEU A 174 -8.46 6.82 12.15
CA LEU A 174 -9.87 6.99 11.80
C LEU A 174 -10.57 5.69 11.37
N LEU A 175 -9.82 4.59 11.19
CA LEU A 175 -10.38 3.29 10.80
C LEU A 175 -11.02 2.53 11.97
N ALA A 176 -10.67 2.87 13.21
CA ALA A 176 -11.27 2.26 14.39
C ALA A 176 -12.63 2.87 14.71
N ARG A 177 -13.65 2.01 14.85
CA ARG A 177 -14.95 2.41 15.41
C ARG A 177 -14.80 2.77 16.88
N ARG A 178 -14.74 4.07 17.17
CA ARG A 178 -14.70 4.62 18.53
C ARG A 178 -16.07 4.54 19.22
N ASP A 179 -17.15 4.31 18.46
CA ASP A 179 -18.52 4.49 18.97
C ASP A 179 -19.24 3.20 19.41
N GLU A 180 -18.60 2.04 19.30
CA GLU A 180 -19.22 0.77 19.69
C GLU A 180 -18.88 0.36 21.14
N GLY A 181 -19.89 0.42 22.02
CA GLY A 181 -19.87 -0.08 23.40
C GLY A 181 -20.18 0.99 24.46
N GLY A 182 -20.35 0.57 25.71
CA GLY A 182 -20.49 1.49 26.85
C GLY A 182 -19.25 2.35 27.09
N VAL A 183 -19.41 3.42 27.88
CA VAL A 183 -18.39 4.47 28.11
C VAL A 183 -17.02 3.91 28.52
N ILE A 184 -17.00 2.92 29.43
CA ILE A 184 -15.76 2.28 29.92
C ILE A 184 -14.99 1.59 28.78
N ARG A 185 -15.70 0.87 27.91
CA ARG A 185 -15.08 0.15 26.78
C ARG A 185 -14.55 1.14 25.73
N ARG A 186 -15.22 2.27 25.54
CA ARG A 186 -14.75 3.36 24.67
C ARG A 186 -13.45 3.96 25.22
N LEU A 187 -13.39 4.25 26.52
CA LEU A 187 -12.20 4.78 27.17
C LEU A 187 -11.03 3.80 27.08
N ALA A 188 -11.24 2.52 27.39
CA ALA A 188 -10.21 1.49 27.29
C ALA A 188 -9.65 1.36 25.86
N LYS A 189 -10.52 1.38 24.84
CA LYS A 189 -10.10 1.40 23.43
C LYS A 189 -9.29 2.65 23.09
N ALA A 190 -9.71 3.82 23.59
CA ALA A 190 -9.00 5.07 23.35
C ALA A 190 -7.60 5.06 23.99
N CYS A 191 -7.47 4.62 25.25
CA CYS A 191 -6.18 4.50 25.92
C CYS A 191 -5.25 3.49 25.23
N TYR A 192 -5.77 2.35 24.79
CA TYR A 192 -5.00 1.38 24.01
C TYR A 192 -4.52 1.94 22.67
N ARG A 193 -5.35 2.74 22.00
CA ARG A 193 -5.08 3.27 20.65
C ARG A 193 -4.15 4.50 20.66
N TYR A 194 -4.26 5.34 21.69
CA TYR A 194 -3.48 6.58 21.83
C TYR A 194 -1.98 6.43 21.48
N PRO A 195 -1.23 5.44 22.03
CA PRO A 195 0.18 5.29 21.68
C PRO A 195 0.40 4.94 20.20
N PHE A 196 -0.50 4.16 19.58
CA PHE A 196 -0.41 3.81 18.16
C PHE A 196 -0.76 5.00 17.27
N ASP A 197 -1.77 5.79 17.62
CA ASP A 197 -2.17 6.99 16.88
C ASP A 197 -1.03 8.03 16.89
N TRP A 198 -0.39 8.24 18.05
CA TRP A 198 0.80 9.10 18.14
C TRP A 198 1.98 8.56 17.34
N PHE A 199 2.26 7.25 17.47
CA PHE A 199 3.33 6.58 16.75
C PHE A 199 3.12 6.63 15.23
N GLU A 200 1.88 6.52 14.74
CA GLU A 200 1.54 6.60 13.33
C GLU A 200 2.02 7.92 12.73
N GLY A 201 1.62 9.05 13.31
CA GLY A 201 2.01 10.38 12.82
C GLY A 201 3.52 10.61 12.88
N TRP A 202 4.17 10.22 13.97
CA TRP A 202 5.63 10.29 14.10
C TRP A 202 6.36 9.43 13.07
N ALA A 203 5.85 8.23 12.80
CA ALA A 203 6.50 7.32 11.85
C ALA A 203 6.34 7.79 10.40
N ILE A 204 5.18 8.33 10.03
CA ILE A 204 4.95 8.90 8.69
C ILE A 204 5.86 10.12 8.45
N SER A 205 6.06 10.96 9.47
CA SER A 205 6.88 12.19 9.33
C SER A 205 8.36 11.93 9.01
N ALA A 206 8.84 10.70 9.24
CA ALA A 206 10.19 10.27 8.86
C ALA A 206 10.36 10.01 7.34
N ALA A 207 9.28 9.98 6.56
CA ALA A 207 9.34 9.79 5.11
C ALA A 207 9.92 11.02 4.38
N ASP A 208 10.60 10.82 3.24
CA ASP A 208 11.09 11.93 2.41
C ASP A 208 9.94 12.66 1.70
N LYS A 209 8.87 11.93 1.37
CA LYS A 209 7.64 12.52 0.82
C LYS A 209 6.44 11.68 1.22
N VAL A 210 5.34 12.36 1.52
CA VAL A 210 4.04 11.75 1.79
C VAL A 210 3.10 12.08 0.63
N VAL A 211 2.39 11.08 0.14
CA VAL A 211 1.36 11.24 -0.89
C VAL A 211 0.05 10.61 -0.45
N ALA A 212 -1.07 11.13 -0.95
CA ALA A 212 -2.40 10.58 -0.68
C ALA A 212 -3.21 10.36 -1.96
N ASN A 213 -4.21 9.50 -1.88
CA ASN A 213 -5.01 9.09 -3.05
C ASN A 213 -5.96 10.18 -3.61
N SER A 214 -6.20 11.25 -2.85
CA SER A 214 -7.18 12.30 -3.21
C SER A 214 -6.96 13.58 -2.41
N ASN A 215 -7.51 14.70 -2.90
CA ASN A 215 -7.56 15.96 -2.15
C ASN A 215 -8.31 15.81 -0.82
N PHE A 216 -9.35 14.98 -0.78
CA PHE A 216 -10.08 14.67 0.45
C PHE A 216 -9.15 14.06 1.50
N THR A 217 -8.42 12.99 1.13
CA THR A 217 -7.49 12.35 2.05
C THR A 217 -6.36 13.29 2.45
N CYS A 218 -5.83 14.13 1.55
CA CYS A 218 -4.87 15.17 1.93
C CYS A 218 -5.41 16.09 3.04
N GLY A 219 -6.68 16.52 2.93
CA GLY A 219 -7.32 17.34 3.96
C GLY A 219 -7.42 16.62 5.30
N ILE A 220 -7.82 15.35 5.28
CA ILE A 220 -7.91 14.51 6.48
C ILE A 220 -6.53 14.28 7.12
N VAL A 221 -5.50 14.00 6.32
CA VAL A 221 -4.12 13.83 6.80
C VAL A 221 -3.63 15.09 7.51
N LYS A 222 -3.86 16.28 6.94
CA LYS A 222 -3.53 17.56 7.57
C LYS A 222 -4.30 17.79 8.87
N GLN A 223 -5.57 17.39 8.93
CA GLN A 223 -6.38 17.51 10.13
C GLN A 223 -5.92 16.57 11.26
N VAL A 224 -5.51 15.34 10.92
CA VAL A 224 -5.14 14.31 11.89
C VAL A 224 -3.72 14.50 12.42
N PHE A 225 -2.76 14.77 11.54
CA PHE A 225 -1.34 14.82 11.90
C PHE A 225 -0.76 16.24 11.93
N GLY A 226 -1.57 17.25 11.60
CA GLY A 226 -1.15 18.65 11.56
C GLY A 226 -0.18 18.95 10.40
N GLU A 227 0.52 20.08 10.51
CA GLU A 227 1.49 20.52 9.51
C GLU A 227 2.85 19.79 9.60
N GLY A 228 3.05 18.95 10.63
CA GLY A 228 4.30 18.24 10.87
C GLY A 228 4.70 17.23 9.79
N LEU A 229 3.79 16.85 8.90
CA LEU A 229 4.06 15.99 7.74
C LEU A 229 4.57 16.74 6.50
N GLY A 230 4.62 18.08 6.56
CA GLY A 230 4.96 18.91 5.42
C GLY A 230 3.92 18.87 4.29
N ASP A 231 4.37 19.18 3.07
CA ASP A 231 3.51 19.21 1.88
C ASP A 231 3.12 17.79 1.43
N VAL A 232 1.89 17.38 1.73
CA VAL A 232 1.28 16.12 1.26
C VAL A 232 0.71 16.31 -0.14
N LYS A 233 1.23 15.56 -1.13
CA LYS A 233 0.79 15.65 -2.53
C LYS A 233 -0.24 14.60 -2.89
N VAL A 234 -1.09 14.90 -3.86
CA VAL A 234 -2.05 13.92 -4.38
C VAL A 234 -1.38 13.07 -5.47
N VAL A 235 -1.49 11.76 -5.33
CA VAL A 235 -1.24 10.78 -6.39
C VAL A 235 -2.49 9.92 -6.50
N TYR A 236 -3.28 10.17 -7.53
CA TYR A 236 -4.52 9.43 -7.74
C TYR A 236 -4.25 7.95 -8.03
N PRO A 237 -5.14 7.05 -7.59
CA PRO A 237 -5.04 5.64 -7.91
C PRO A 237 -5.04 5.43 -9.41
N CYS A 238 -4.28 4.43 -9.86
CA CYS A 238 -4.28 4.02 -11.25
C CYS A 238 -5.60 3.30 -11.55
N VAL A 239 -6.24 3.67 -12.65
CA VAL A 239 -7.34 2.90 -13.23
C VAL A 239 -6.92 2.62 -14.66
N ASP A 240 -6.91 1.34 -15.06
CA ASP A 240 -6.63 1.02 -16.44
C ASP A 240 -7.76 1.59 -17.31
N THR A 241 -7.36 2.46 -18.23
CA THR A 241 -8.22 3.06 -19.24
C THR A 241 -7.88 2.54 -20.63
N GLY A 242 -6.83 1.73 -20.74
CA GLY A 242 -6.39 1.07 -21.95
C GLY A 242 -7.35 -0.06 -22.31
N ASN A 243 -7.90 0.01 -23.53
CA ASN A 243 -8.92 -0.89 -24.04
C ASN A 243 -10.05 -1.10 -23.03
N LYS A 244 -11.02 -0.19 -23.06
CA LYS A 244 -12.41 -0.65 -23.05
C LYS A 244 -12.49 -1.67 -24.19
N LYS A 245 -12.27 -2.95 -23.90
CA LYS A 245 -13.13 -3.95 -24.49
C LYS A 245 -14.49 -3.46 -24.05
N GLU A 246 -15.20 -2.73 -24.92
CA GLU A 246 -16.65 -2.78 -24.87
C GLU A 246 -16.89 -4.27 -24.75
N GLY A 247 -17.24 -4.73 -23.53
CA GLY A 247 -17.35 -6.16 -23.28
C GLY A 247 -18.20 -6.69 -24.42
N ASP A 248 -17.73 -7.74 -25.11
CA ASP A 248 -18.41 -8.27 -26.29
C ASP A 248 -19.90 -8.18 -26.02
N ARG A 249 -20.63 -7.41 -26.83
CA ARG A 249 -22.09 -7.32 -26.69
C ARG A 249 -22.53 -8.77 -26.66
N VAL A 250 -22.93 -9.26 -25.49
CA VAL A 250 -23.34 -10.65 -25.35
C VAL A 250 -24.45 -10.82 -26.36
N GLU A 251 -24.18 -11.56 -27.44
CA GLU A 251 -25.17 -11.88 -28.46
C GLU A 251 -26.19 -12.79 -27.78
N GLY A 252 -27.19 -12.16 -27.16
CA GLY A 252 -28.01 -12.86 -26.17
C GLY A 252 -28.84 -11.91 -25.30
N GLY A 253 -29.65 -11.07 -25.94
CA GLY A 253 -30.77 -10.39 -25.30
C GLY A 253 -30.41 -9.20 -24.40
N ALA A 254 -31.40 -8.34 -24.18
CA ALA A 254 -31.26 -7.21 -23.26
C ALA A 254 -31.11 -7.74 -21.81
N LEU A 255 -30.06 -7.33 -21.11
CA LEU A 255 -29.77 -7.75 -19.74
C LEU A 255 -31.03 -7.58 -18.85
N TRP A 256 -31.51 -8.69 -18.25
CA TRP A 256 -32.77 -8.76 -17.49
C TRP A 256 -34.01 -8.19 -18.21
N GLY A 257 -34.12 -8.42 -19.51
CA GLY A 257 -35.27 -7.98 -20.32
C GLY A 257 -35.27 -6.49 -20.62
N GLY A 258 -34.11 -5.84 -20.67
CA GLY A 258 -33.98 -4.42 -21.05
C GLY A 258 -34.26 -3.44 -19.92
N LYS A 259 -34.19 -3.89 -18.67
CA LYS A 259 -34.32 -3.02 -17.50
C LYS A 259 -33.11 -2.10 -17.36
N LYS A 260 -33.35 -0.86 -16.93
CA LYS A 260 -32.30 0.05 -16.50
C LYS A 260 -31.72 -0.43 -15.17
N ILE A 261 -30.41 -0.62 -15.12
CA ILE A 261 -29.75 -1.19 -13.95
C ILE A 261 -29.14 -0.09 -13.09
N LEU A 262 -29.46 -0.13 -11.79
CA LEU A 262 -28.74 0.61 -10.76
C LEU A 262 -27.81 -0.41 -10.10
N LEU A 263 -26.50 -0.25 -10.28
CA LEU A 263 -25.51 -1.20 -9.81
C LEU A 263 -24.72 -0.63 -8.64
N SER A 264 -24.62 -1.40 -7.55
CA SER A 264 -23.77 -1.12 -6.39
C SER A 264 -22.87 -2.32 -6.14
N ILE A 265 -21.59 -2.18 -6.47
CA ILE A 265 -20.58 -3.23 -6.21
C ILE A 265 -19.74 -2.82 -5.02
N ASN A 266 -19.87 -3.53 -3.90
CA ASN A 266 -19.17 -3.24 -2.66
C ASN A 266 -18.94 -4.51 -1.85
N ARG A 267 -17.88 -4.52 -1.04
CA ARG A 267 -17.79 -5.49 0.06
C ARG A 267 -18.99 -5.33 1.00
N PHE A 268 -19.54 -6.44 1.47
CA PHE A 268 -20.61 -6.48 2.48
C PHE A 268 -20.09 -6.08 3.86
N GLU A 269 -19.84 -4.79 4.03
CA GLU A 269 -19.35 -4.19 5.27
C GLU A 269 -20.37 -3.19 5.81
N ARG A 270 -20.63 -3.22 7.13
CA ARG A 270 -21.65 -2.35 7.77
C ARG A 270 -21.44 -0.86 7.50
N LYS A 271 -20.18 -0.40 7.31
CA LYS A 271 -19.88 1.02 7.00
C LYS A 271 -20.28 1.45 5.59
N LYS A 272 -20.52 0.50 4.67
CA LYS A 272 -20.94 0.78 3.30
C LYS A 272 -22.45 1.03 3.20
N ASP A 273 -23.20 0.79 4.28
CA ASP A 273 -24.65 0.97 4.40
C ASP A 273 -25.41 0.58 3.11
N VAL A 274 -25.25 -0.67 2.68
CA VAL A 274 -25.98 -1.24 1.53
C VAL A 274 -27.50 -1.10 1.72
N GLY A 275 -27.97 -1.05 2.97
CA GLY A 275 -29.37 -0.80 3.30
C GLY A 275 -29.87 0.56 2.81
N LEU A 276 -29.02 1.59 2.76
CA LEU A 276 -29.37 2.89 2.20
C LEU A 276 -29.74 2.77 0.72
N ALA A 277 -28.99 1.99 -0.07
CA ALA A 277 -29.29 1.79 -1.48
C ALA A 277 -30.66 1.12 -1.68
N ILE A 278 -31.01 0.15 -0.83
CA ILE A 278 -32.30 -0.54 -0.85
C ILE A 278 -33.43 0.43 -0.48
N ARG A 279 -33.28 1.19 0.61
CA ARG A 279 -34.28 2.18 1.05
C ARG A 279 -34.47 3.29 0.03
N ALA A 280 -33.38 3.80 -0.55
CA ALA A 280 -33.42 4.82 -1.60
C ALA A 280 -34.12 4.30 -2.86
N TYR A 281 -33.84 3.06 -3.27
CA TYR A 281 -34.52 2.44 -4.40
C TYR A 281 -36.02 2.24 -4.15
N HIS A 282 -36.41 1.81 -2.94
CA HIS A 282 -37.81 1.75 -2.54
C HIS A 282 -38.47 3.13 -2.57
N GLY A 283 -37.77 4.17 -2.09
CA GLY A 283 -38.22 5.56 -2.05
C GLY A 283 -38.47 6.21 -3.41
N LEU A 284 -38.06 5.59 -4.53
CA LEU A 284 -38.41 6.06 -5.88
C LEU A 284 -39.92 5.96 -6.18
N GLY A 285 -40.66 5.15 -5.43
CA GLY A 285 -42.08 4.83 -5.71
C GLY A 285 -42.25 3.74 -6.76
N GLU A 286 -43.48 3.25 -6.96
CA GLU A 286 -43.74 2.14 -7.89
C GLU A 286 -43.55 2.54 -9.35
N GLU A 287 -44.06 3.70 -9.77
CA GLU A 287 -43.98 4.17 -11.16
C GLU A 287 -42.53 4.33 -11.63
N ARG A 288 -41.65 4.92 -10.81
CA ARG A 288 -40.24 5.11 -11.19
C ARG A 288 -39.40 3.84 -11.11
N ARG A 289 -39.90 2.80 -10.43
CA ARG A 289 -39.25 1.48 -10.39
C ARG A 289 -39.64 0.59 -11.59
N LYS A 290 -40.71 0.94 -12.31
CA LYS A 290 -41.09 0.20 -13.54
C LYS A 290 -39.93 0.28 -14.55
N GLY A 291 -39.55 -0.87 -15.08
CA GLY A 291 -38.44 -0.97 -16.04
C GLY A 291 -37.05 -0.74 -15.43
N THR A 292 -36.89 -0.67 -14.10
CA THR A 292 -35.57 -0.58 -13.44
C THR A 292 -35.28 -1.81 -12.59
N ARG A 293 -34.00 -2.03 -12.25
CA ARG A 293 -33.57 -3.05 -11.29
C ARG A 293 -32.33 -2.58 -10.52
N LEU A 294 -32.40 -2.66 -9.19
CA LEU A 294 -31.23 -2.51 -8.32
C LEU A 294 -30.48 -3.85 -8.25
N VAL A 295 -29.17 -3.82 -8.52
CA VAL A 295 -28.24 -4.94 -8.36
C VAL A 295 -27.20 -4.54 -7.33
N ILE A 296 -27.04 -5.39 -6.31
CA ILE A 296 -26.05 -5.25 -5.25
C ILE A 296 -25.13 -6.47 -5.37
N ALA A 297 -23.84 -6.24 -5.51
CA ALA A 297 -22.82 -7.28 -5.62
C ALA A 297 -21.62 -6.98 -4.72
#